data_AF-A0A4R9C2B5-F1
#
_entry.id   AF-A0A4R9C2B5-F1
#
_cell.length_a   1.000
_cell.length_b   1.000
_cell.length_c   1.000
_cell.angle_alpha   90.00
_cell.angle_beta   90.00
_cell.angle_gamma   90.00
#
_symmetry.space_group_name_H-M   'P 1'
#
loop_
_entity.id
_entity.type
_entity.pdbx_description
1 polymer ?
#
loop_
_entity_poly.entity_id
_entity_poly.type
_entity_poly.pdbx_seq_one_letter_code
_entity_poly.pdbx_strand_id
1 'polypeptide(L)'
;ILNSNIMSGENFYNSLKNTSKEIKNIFHDNTYLVKYLDDLVLDIENGKNISTALSDFKKRADLEEIDIFVDSIILSIQMGIDVSKIINNSKNMLSDNISLELELSTIVDNSKKEFLIMIFLPIFVLLLVNNSSIHGLRLSDYLIRVPVFISFVFAFFLGDKIVNLEV
;
A
#
# COMPACT_ATOMS: atom_id res chain seq x y z
N ILE A 1 -4.97 13.37 12.85
CA ILE A 1 -5.84 14.57 12.97
C ILE A 1 -7.08 14.25 13.80
N LEU A 2 -8.00 13.39 13.34
CA LEU A 2 -9.19 13.04 14.15
C LEU A 2 -8.85 12.54 15.55
N ASN A 3 -7.94 11.56 15.66
CA ASN A 3 -7.52 11.04 16.96
C ASN A 3 -6.92 12.12 17.87
N SER A 4 -6.12 13.06 17.34
CA SER A 4 -5.54 14.13 18.17
C SER A 4 -6.60 15.08 18.70
N ASN A 5 -7.59 15.44 17.88
CA ASN A 5 -8.67 16.35 18.25
C ASN A 5 -9.60 15.70 19.32
N ILE A 6 -9.85 14.39 19.20
CA ILE A 6 -10.58 13.61 20.21
C ILE A 6 -9.78 13.53 21.52
N MET A 7 -8.48 13.20 21.45
CA MET A 7 -7.62 13.08 22.63
C MET A 7 -7.40 14.42 23.35
N SER A 8 -7.54 15.56 22.67
CA SER A 8 -7.54 16.89 23.30
C SER A 8 -8.85 17.22 24.04
N GLY A 9 -9.81 16.30 24.09
CA GLY A 9 -11.06 16.44 24.84
C GLY A 9 -12.20 17.10 24.06
N GLU A 10 -12.08 17.22 22.74
CA GLU A 10 -13.20 17.68 21.92
C GLU A 10 -14.27 16.57 21.81
N ASN A 11 -15.53 16.97 21.73
CA ASN A 11 -16.58 16.02 21.38
C ASN A 11 -16.42 15.53 19.94
N PHE A 12 -16.90 14.32 19.64
CA PHE A 12 -16.73 13.65 18.36
C PHE A 12 -17.10 14.53 17.15
N TYR A 13 -18.23 15.24 17.22
CA TYR A 13 -18.70 16.09 16.14
C TYR A 13 -17.75 17.28 15.89
N ASN A 14 -17.32 17.98 16.94
CA ASN A 14 -16.35 19.07 16.82
C ASN A 14 -15.01 18.57 16.30
N SER A 15 -14.54 17.40 16.78
CA SER A 15 -13.31 16.79 16.27
C SER A 15 -13.39 16.46 14.79
N LEU A 16 -14.54 15.95 14.33
CA LEU A 16 -14.78 15.63 12.92
C LEU A 16 -14.81 16.90 12.06
N LYS A 17 -15.50 17.94 12.52
CA LYS A 17 -15.55 19.25 11.85
C LYS A 17 -14.17 19.89 11.73
N ASN A 18 -13.40 19.89 12.81
CA ASN A 18 -12.02 20.39 12.82
C ASN A 18 -11.12 19.56 11.89
N THR A 19 -11.29 18.23 11.92
CA THR A 19 -10.57 17.32 11.00
C THR A 19 -10.85 17.64 9.54
N SER A 20 -12.10 17.88 9.16
CA SER A 20 -12.46 18.24 7.79
C SER A 20 -11.76 19.52 7.36
N LYS A 21 -11.79 20.55 8.21
CA LYS A 21 -11.13 21.84 7.97
C LYS A 21 -9.61 21.71 7.84
N GLU A 22 -8.97 20.91 8.69
CA GLU A 22 -7.53 20.69 8.64
C GLU A 22 -7.11 19.89 7.39
N ILE A 23 -7.83 18.82 7.05
CA ILE A 23 -7.57 18.02 5.83
C ILE A 23 -7.77 18.89 4.58
N LYS A 24 -8.80 19.72 4.55
CA LYS A 24 -9.04 20.70 3.49
C LYS A 24 -7.88 21.68 3.31
N ASN A 25 -7.29 22.16 4.40
CA ASN A 25 -6.12 23.05 4.33
C ASN A 25 -4.87 22.34 3.80
N ILE A 26 -4.66 21.06 4.13
CA ILE A 26 -3.50 20.27 3.67
C ILE A 26 -3.60 19.95 2.19
N PHE A 27 -4.79 19.57 1.71
CA PHE A 27 -4.99 19.04 0.36
C PHE A 27 -5.65 20.05 -0.61
N HIS A 28 -5.94 21.28 -0.17
CA HIS A 28 -6.51 22.36 -0.98
C HIS A 28 -7.74 21.97 -1.82
N ASP A 29 -8.70 21.22 -1.24
CA ASP A 29 -9.89 20.68 -1.94
C ASP A 29 -9.59 19.78 -3.17
N ASN A 30 -8.34 19.34 -3.36
CA ASN A 30 -7.91 18.70 -4.60
C ASN A 30 -8.15 17.17 -4.62
N THR A 31 -8.82 16.61 -3.61
CA THR A 31 -9.03 15.16 -3.50
C THR A 31 -10.47 14.82 -3.18
N TYR A 32 -10.94 13.69 -3.72
CA TYR A 32 -12.29 13.17 -3.45
C TYR A 32 -12.54 12.94 -1.96
N LEU A 33 -11.49 12.56 -1.20
CA LEU A 33 -11.58 12.35 0.24
C LEU A 33 -11.93 13.64 1.00
N VAL A 34 -11.38 14.80 0.60
CA VAL A 34 -11.74 16.10 1.20
C VAL A 34 -13.22 16.37 1.00
N LYS A 35 -13.72 16.18 -0.23
CA LYS A 35 -15.13 16.36 -0.55
C LYS A 35 -16.03 15.43 0.27
N TYR A 36 -15.68 14.15 0.38
CA TYR A 36 -16.49 13.18 1.13
C TYR A 36 -16.53 13.47 2.64
N LEU A 37 -15.44 13.98 3.20
CA LEU A 37 -15.38 14.45 4.59
C LEU A 37 -16.22 15.71 4.81
N ASP A 38 -16.17 16.69 3.90
CA ASP A 38 -17.03 17.88 3.96
C ASP A 38 -18.51 17.49 3.85
N ASP A 39 -18.86 16.60 2.91
CA ASP A 39 -20.22 16.06 2.76
C ASP A 39 -20.69 15.32 4.02
N LEU A 40 -19.81 14.58 4.70
CA LEU A 40 -20.09 13.92 5.98
C LEU A 40 -20.44 14.94 7.09
N VAL A 41 -19.66 16.01 7.22
CA VAL A 41 -19.92 17.06 8.21
C VAL A 41 -21.24 17.77 7.91
N LEU A 42 -21.49 18.11 6.64
CA LEU A 42 -22.73 18.74 6.18
C LEU A 42 -23.95 17.86 6.45
N ASP A 43 -23.84 16.56 6.18
CA ASP A 43 -24.90 15.59 6.48
C ASP A 43 -25.29 15.63 7.97
N ILE A 44 -24.30 15.66 8.87
CA ILE A 44 -24.53 15.72 10.32
C ILE A 44 -25.11 17.09 10.73
N GLU A 45 -24.61 18.20 10.15
CA GLU A 45 -25.16 19.55 10.38
C GLU A 45 -26.62 19.67 9.95
N ASN A 46 -27.01 18.96 8.89
CA ASN A 46 -28.38 18.91 8.39
C ASN A 46 -29.29 17.96 9.21
N GLY A 47 -28.80 17.42 10.33
CA GLY A 47 -29.58 16.60 11.26
C GLY A 47 -29.63 15.11 10.91
N LYS A 48 -28.82 14.64 9.96
CA LYS A 48 -28.68 13.21 9.69
C LYS A 48 -28.03 12.52 10.90
N ASN A 49 -28.48 11.32 11.21
CA ASN A 49 -27.86 10.52 12.27
C ASN A 49 -26.38 10.26 11.95
N ILE A 50 -25.50 10.44 12.95
CA ILE A 50 -24.04 10.31 12.81
C ILE A 50 -23.66 8.93 12.23
N SER A 51 -24.26 7.85 12.71
CA SER A 51 -23.95 6.50 12.21
C SER A 51 -24.36 6.32 10.74
N THR A 52 -25.49 6.91 10.33
CA THR A 52 -25.93 6.89 8.92
C THR A 52 -25.02 7.74 8.04
N ALA A 53 -24.65 8.94 8.50
CA ALA A 53 -23.73 9.82 7.78
C ALA A 53 -22.35 9.16 7.59
N LEU A 54 -21.83 8.52 8.64
CA LEU A 54 -20.59 7.73 8.59
C LEU A 54 -20.70 6.55 7.62
N SER A 55 -21.82 5.82 7.63
CA SER A 55 -22.05 4.71 6.70
C SER A 55 -22.06 5.17 5.23
N ASP A 56 -22.63 6.34 4.94
CA ASP A 56 -22.60 6.89 3.58
C ASP A 56 -21.22 7.43 3.21
N PHE A 57 -20.48 8.00 4.18
CA PHE A 57 -19.08 8.41 3.97
C PHE A 57 -18.20 7.22 3.57
N LYS A 58 -18.22 6.12 4.32
CA LYS A 58 -17.36 4.96 4.02
C LYS A 58 -17.70 4.35 2.64
N LYS A 59 -18.99 4.24 2.30
CA LYS A 59 -19.45 3.78 0.97
C LYS A 59 -18.97 4.66 -0.17
N ARG A 60 -18.89 5.98 0.03
CA ARG A 60 -18.36 6.91 -0.98
C ARG A 60 -16.84 6.82 -1.10
N ALA A 61 -16.15 6.58 0.02
CA ALA A 61 -14.70 6.50 0.06
C ALA A 61 -14.16 5.21 -0.59
N ASP A 62 -14.87 4.09 -0.43
CA ASP A 62 -14.57 2.79 -1.06
C ASP A 62 -13.13 2.32 -0.82
N LEU A 63 -12.68 2.43 0.44
CA LEU A 63 -11.38 1.96 0.91
C LEU A 63 -11.59 1.05 2.12
N GLU A 64 -10.98 -0.14 2.09
CA GLU A 64 -11.12 -1.17 3.12
C GLU A 64 -10.72 -0.64 4.51
N GLU A 65 -9.66 0.16 4.58
CA GLU A 65 -9.18 0.79 5.80
C GLU A 65 -10.21 1.75 6.41
N ILE A 66 -10.90 2.51 5.54
CA ILE A 66 -11.95 3.43 5.96
C ILE A 66 -13.16 2.65 6.43
N ASP A 67 -13.51 1.55 5.74
CA ASP A 67 -14.63 0.70 6.15
C ASP A 67 -14.44 0.13 7.55
N ILE A 68 -13.29 -0.48 7.81
CA ILE A 68 -12.94 -1.06 9.12
C ILE A 68 -12.91 0.03 10.20
N PHE A 69 -12.31 1.19 9.89
CA PHE A 69 -12.20 2.30 10.84
C PHE A 69 -13.56 2.92 11.17
N VAL A 70 -14.42 3.11 10.17
CA VAL A 70 -15.74 3.71 10.36
C VAL A 70 -16.69 2.74 11.06
N ASP A 71 -16.64 1.45 10.74
CA ASP A 71 -17.47 0.45 11.39
C ASP A 71 -17.15 0.31 12.88
N SER A 72 -15.88 0.39 13.28
CA SER A 72 -15.51 0.38 14.69
C SER A 72 -16.11 1.58 15.44
N ILE A 73 -16.11 2.77 14.82
CA ILE A 73 -16.73 3.97 15.38
C ILE A 73 -18.25 3.80 15.48
N ILE A 74 -18.92 3.34 14.41
CA ILE A 74 -20.37 3.14 14.41
C ILE A 74 -20.77 2.16 15.53
N LEU A 75 -20.06 1.04 15.66
CA LEU A 75 -20.29 0.07 16.72
C LEU A 75 -20.09 0.69 18.11
N SER A 76 -19.05 1.52 18.29
CA SER A 76 -18.82 2.20 19.57
C SER A 76 -19.97 3.14 19.96
N ILE A 77 -20.54 3.87 18.99
CA ILE A 77 -21.69 4.75 19.17
C ILE A 77 -22.94 3.94 19.51
N GLN A 78 -23.20 2.84 18.80
CA GLN A 78 -24.37 1.98 19.04
C GLN A 78 -24.32 1.26 20.40
N MET A 79 -23.13 0.87 20.83
CA MET A 79 -22.93 0.16 22.10
C MET A 79 -22.75 1.11 23.31
N GLY A 80 -22.65 2.42 23.08
CA GLY A 80 -22.38 3.40 24.14
C GLY A 80 -20.99 3.25 24.77
N ILE A 81 -20.04 2.66 24.02
CA ILE A 81 -18.66 2.49 24.44
C ILE A 81 -17.90 3.80 24.18
N ASP A 82 -16.83 4.06 24.94
CA ASP A 82 -15.96 5.21 24.72
C ASP A 82 -15.37 5.23 23.29
N VAL A 83 -15.95 6.09 22.46
CA VAL A 83 -15.55 6.35 21.07
C VAL A 83 -14.07 6.75 20.99
N SER A 84 -13.57 7.47 21.99
CA SER A 84 -12.19 7.97 22.03
C SER A 84 -11.19 6.82 22.12
N LYS A 85 -11.49 5.84 22.98
CA LYS A 85 -10.69 4.63 23.11
C LYS A 85 -10.71 3.81 21.82
N ILE A 86 -11.87 3.71 21.16
CA ILE A 86 -12.03 2.96 19.91
C ILE A 86 -11.27 3.62 18.77
N ILE A 87 -11.40 4.95 18.60
CA ILE A 87 -10.64 5.70 17.59
C ILE A 87 -9.13 5.53 17.79
N ASN A 88 -8.63 5.61 19.03
CA ASN A 88 -7.20 5.46 19.30
C ASN A 88 -6.69 4.04 18.97
N ASN A 89 -7.45 3.02 19.37
CA ASN A 89 -7.11 1.63 19.06
C ASN A 89 -7.14 1.35 17.55
N SER A 90 -8.20 1.77 16.87
CA SER A 90 -8.34 1.59 15.41
C SER A 90 -7.27 2.38 14.65
N LYS A 91 -6.90 3.59 15.10
CA LYS A 91 -5.79 4.35 14.52
C LYS A 91 -4.46 3.61 14.63
N ASN A 92 -4.20 2.92 15.74
CA ASN A 92 -2.97 2.16 15.91
C ASN A 92 -2.98 0.92 15.01
N MET A 93 -4.08 0.16 15.01
CA MET A 93 -4.25 -1.01 14.15
C MET A 93 -4.08 -0.67 12.66
N LEU A 94 -4.68 0.45 12.22
CA LEU A 94 -4.53 0.95 10.85
C LEU A 94 -3.07 1.33 10.53
N SER A 95 -2.40 2.01 11.47
CA SER A 95 -0.99 2.40 11.30
C SER A 95 -0.08 1.18 11.18
N ASP A 96 -0.36 0.13 11.95
CA ASP A 96 0.40 -1.12 11.93
C ASP A 96 0.19 -1.84 10.58
N ASN A 97 -1.06 -1.93 10.09
CA ASN A 97 -1.36 -2.53 8.79
C ASN A 97 -0.62 -1.83 7.63
N ILE A 98 -0.67 -0.49 7.59
CA ILE A 98 0.06 0.29 6.57
C ILE A 98 1.57 0.05 6.66
N SER A 99 2.11 -0.04 7.88
CA SER A 99 3.54 -0.30 8.09
C SER A 99 3.94 -1.68 7.59
N LEU A 100 3.10 -2.70 7.84
CA LEU A 100 3.30 -4.06 7.35
C LEU A 100 3.24 -4.14 5.83
N GLU A 101 2.29 -3.45 5.19
CA GLU A 101 2.20 -3.41 3.72
C GLU A 101 3.44 -2.79 3.07
N LEU A 102 3.95 -1.70 3.65
CA LEU A 102 5.19 -1.06 3.19
C LEU A 102 6.41 -1.97 3.39
N GLU A 103 6.48 -2.68 4.53
CA GLU A 103 7.54 -3.66 4.80
C GLU A 103 7.49 -4.81 3.79
N LEU A 104 6.29 -5.37 3.54
CA LEU A 104 6.08 -6.41 2.54
C LEU A 104 6.46 -5.95 1.14
N SER A 105 5.98 -4.77 0.70
CA SER A 105 6.37 -4.19 -0.58
C SER A 105 7.88 -4.05 -0.72
N THR A 106 8.56 -3.65 0.35
CA THR A 106 10.03 -3.52 0.37
C THR A 106 10.73 -4.88 0.26
N ILE A 107 10.24 -5.90 0.97
CA ILE A 107 10.76 -7.28 0.88
C ILE A 107 10.59 -7.82 -0.54
N VAL A 108 9.42 -7.64 -1.14
CA VAL A 108 9.12 -8.06 -2.52
C VAL A 108 10.01 -7.32 -3.51
N ASP A 109 10.13 -5.99 -3.41
CA ASP A 109 10.97 -5.19 -4.31
C ASP A 109 12.46 -5.55 -4.21
N ASN A 110 12.94 -5.86 -3.00
CA ASN A 110 14.30 -6.36 -2.81
C ASN A 110 14.48 -7.74 -3.45
N SER A 111 13.53 -8.65 -3.25
CA SER A 111 13.53 -9.98 -3.86
C SER A 111 13.56 -9.89 -5.40
N LYS A 112 12.80 -8.95 -5.99
CA LYS A 112 12.84 -8.66 -7.43
C LYS A 112 14.22 -8.20 -7.91
N LYS A 113 14.88 -7.31 -7.16
CA LYS A 113 16.24 -6.83 -7.48
C LYS A 113 17.27 -7.95 -7.38
N GLU A 114 17.21 -8.77 -6.33
CA GLU A 114 18.11 -9.92 -6.16
C GLU A 114 17.95 -10.92 -7.31
N PHE A 115 16.72 -11.22 -7.70
CA PHE A 115 16.43 -12.08 -8.83
C PHE A 115 17.03 -11.54 -10.14
N LEU A 116 16.87 -10.25 -10.41
CA LEU A 116 17.44 -9.59 -11.58
C LEU A 116 18.97 -9.69 -11.59
N ILE A 117 19.63 -9.48 -10.45
CA ILE A 117 21.10 -9.67 -10.33
C ILE A 117 21.48 -11.12 -10.68
N MET A 118 20.72 -12.11 -10.20
CA MET A 118 21.00 -13.53 -10.45
C MET A 118 20.86 -13.92 -11.92
N ILE A 119 19.98 -13.24 -12.68
CA ILE A 119 19.89 -13.35 -14.14
C ILE A 119 21.10 -12.71 -14.84
N PHE A 120 21.50 -11.51 -14.42
CA PHE A 120 22.54 -10.74 -15.12
C PHE A 120 23.95 -11.28 -14.85
N LEU A 121 24.20 -11.83 -13.67
CA LEU A 121 25.52 -12.31 -13.23
C LEU A 121 26.15 -13.30 -14.25
N PRO A 122 25.47 -14.35 -14.74
CA PRO A 122 26.09 -15.33 -15.62
C PRO A 122 26.39 -14.78 -17.02
N ILE A 123 25.55 -13.87 -17.52
CA ILE A 123 25.78 -13.16 -18.78
C ILE A 123 27.02 -12.27 -18.67
N PHE A 124 27.14 -11.53 -17.55
CA PHE A 124 28.29 -10.69 -17.27
C PHE A 124 29.59 -11.50 -17.17
N VAL A 125 29.56 -12.63 -16.44
CA VAL A 125 30.71 -13.56 -16.35
C VAL A 125 31.10 -14.10 -17.72
N LEU A 126 30.14 -14.53 -18.54
CA LEU A 126 30.40 -15.06 -19.88
C LEU A 126 31.07 -14.02 -20.79
N LEU A 127 30.68 -12.74 -20.68
CA LEU A 127 31.26 -11.64 -21.45
C LEU A 127 32.70 -11.32 -21.03
N LEU A 128 33.01 -11.40 -19.73
CA LEU A 128 34.38 -11.24 -19.22
C LEU A 128 35.31 -12.38 -19.68
N VAL A 129 34.85 -13.62 -19.63
CA VAL A 129 35.64 -14.81 -20.05
C VAL A 129 35.93 -14.78 -21.55
N ASN A 130 34.99 -14.31 -22.37
CA ASN A 130 35.18 -14.24 -23.82
C ASN A 130 36.30 -13.25 -24.22
N ASN A 131 36.44 -12.13 -23.50
CA ASN A 131 37.48 -11.13 -23.78
C ASN A 131 38.90 -11.55 -23.33
N SER A 132 39.01 -12.51 -22.40
CA SER A 132 40.28 -13.02 -21.89
C SER A 132 40.78 -14.28 -22.61
N SER A 133 39.98 -14.82 -23.53
CA SER A 133 40.31 -16.01 -24.34
C SER A 133 41.20 -15.65 -25.53
N ILE A 134 42.52 -15.78 -25.40
CA ILE A 134 43.52 -15.47 -26.46
C ILE A 134 43.45 -16.47 -27.65
N HIS A 135 42.81 -17.63 -27.49
CA HIS A 135 42.61 -18.61 -28.56
C HIS A 135 41.22 -18.47 -29.18
N GLY A 136 41.18 -18.24 -30.49
CA GLY A 136 39.94 -18.12 -31.26
C GLY A 136 39.01 -19.33 -31.08
N LEU A 137 37.70 -19.06 -31.09
CA LEU A 137 36.64 -20.01 -30.81
C LEU A 137 36.68 -21.21 -31.77
N ARG A 138 36.75 -22.43 -31.22
CA ARG A 138 36.66 -23.67 -32.01
C ARG A 138 35.20 -24.04 -32.26
N LEU A 139 34.91 -24.78 -33.34
CA LEU A 139 33.58 -25.31 -33.64
C LEU A 139 33.00 -26.17 -32.50
N SER A 140 33.86 -26.84 -31.71
CA SER A 140 33.46 -27.59 -30.51
C SER A 140 32.88 -26.72 -29.40
N ASP A 141 33.28 -25.45 -29.31
CA ASP A 141 32.83 -24.54 -28.25
C ASP A 141 31.38 -24.09 -28.48
N TYR A 142 30.94 -24.03 -29.74
CA TYR A 142 29.56 -23.68 -30.09
C TYR A 142 28.57 -24.76 -29.67
N LEU A 143 28.95 -26.04 -29.73
CA LEU A 143 28.11 -27.16 -29.31
C LEU A 143 27.74 -27.12 -27.82
N ILE A 144 28.61 -26.54 -26.99
CA ILE A 144 28.40 -26.41 -25.54
C ILE A 144 27.73 -25.07 -25.20
N ARG A 145 28.08 -23.98 -25.90
CA ARG A 145 27.54 -22.65 -25.61
C ARG A 145 26.07 -22.48 -25.98
N VAL A 146 25.60 -23.09 -27.08
CA VAL A 146 24.20 -22.93 -27.55
C VAL A 146 23.17 -23.54 -26.57
N PRO A 147 23.33 -24.78 -26.07
CA PRO A 147 22.41 -25.35 -25.08
C PRO A 147 22.38 -24.58 -23.75
N VAL A 148 23.54 -24.13 -23.27
CA VAL A 148 23.65 -23.33 -22.05
C VAL A 148 22.90 -22.00 -22.21
N PHE A 149 23.05 -21.35 -23.36
CA PHE A 149 22.32 -20.12 -23.66
C PHE A 149 20.80 -20.34 -23.69
N ILE A 150 20.34 -21.43 -24.30
CA ILE A 150 18.92 -21.80 -24.33
C ILE A 150 18.38 -22.06 -22.91
N SER A 151 19.15 -22.75 -22.06
CA SER A 151 18.79 -22.97 -20.66
C SER A 151 18.68 -21.65 -19.89
N PHE A 152 19.53 -20.67 -20.18
CA PHE A 152 19.48 -19.33 -19.57
C PHE A 152 18.24 -18.55 -20.00
N VAL A 153 17.92 -18.57 -21.30
CA VAL A 153 16.71 -17.94 -21.82
C VAL A 153 15.45 -18.58 -21.22
N PHE A 154 15.43 -19.91 -21.08
CA PHE A 154 14.33 -20.61 -20.42
C PHE A 154 14.19 -20.23 -18.94
N ALA A 155 15.30 -20.15 -18.21
CA ALA A 155 15.31 -19.69 -16.82
C ALA A 155 14.83 -18.23 -16.68
N PHE A 156 15.14 -17.36 -17.64
CA PHE A 156 14.65 -15.99 -17.68
C PHE A 156 13.12 -15.93 -17.80
N PHE A 157 12.53 -16.75 -18.68
CA PHE A 157 11.07 -16.83 -18.82
C PHE A 157 10.37 -17.39 -17.57
N LEU A 158 10.96 -18.38 -16.90
CA LEU A 158 10.43 -18.88 -15.63
C LEU A 158 10.51 -17.81 -14.53
N GLY A 159 11.63 -17.10 -14.52
CA GLY A 159 11.90 -15.99 -13.63
C GLY A 159 10.89 -14.85 -13.69
N ASP A 160 10.70 -14.32 -14.89
CA ASP A 160 9.75 -13.25 -15.17
C ASP A 160 8.32 -13.64 -14.76
N LYS A 161 7.94 -14.90 -14.98
CA LYS A 161 6.62 -15.41 -14.57
C LYS A 161 6.46 -15.49 -13.05
N ILE A 162 7.48 -15.92 -12.31
CA ILE A 162 7.44 -16.00 -10.84
C ILE A 162 7.41 -14.60 -10.23
N VAL A 163 8.21 -13.67 -10.77
CA VAL A 163 8.29 -12.28 -10.28
C VAL A 163 7.01 -11.49 -10.58
N ASN A 164 6.37 -11.71 -11.72
CA ASN A 164 5.10 -11.05 -12.06
C ASN A 164 3.88 -11.69 -11.38
N LEU A 165 4.02 -12.83 -10.70
CA LEU A 165 2.93 -13.46 -9.93
C LEU A 165 2.76 -12.88 -8.51
N GLU A 166 3.68 -12.02 -8.07
CA GLU A 166 3.62 -11.31 -6.79
C GLU A 166 3.15 -9.85 -6.94
N VAL A 167 2.67 -9.47 -8.14
CA VAL A 167 2.01 -8.20 -8.44
C VAL A 167 0.52 -8.43 -8.69
#